data_AF-A0A438IP26-F1
#
_entry.id   AF-A0A438IP26-F1
#
_cell.length_a   1.000
_cell.length_b   1.000
_cell.length_c   1.000
_cell.angle_alpha   90.00
_cell.angle_beta   90.00
_cell.angle_gamma   90.00
#
_symmetry.space_group_name_H-M   'P 1'
#
loop_
_entity.id
_entity.type
_entity.pdbx_description
1 polymer ?
#
loop_
_entity_poly.entity_id
_entity_poly.type
_entity_poly.pdbx_seq_one_letter_code
_entity_poly.pdbx_strand_id
1 'polypeptide(L)'
;MQSLDHLQLSPSVPDKRSWSLSSSELFTVKSFFLALSQISGLPSVFPTKLVWNSQVPFKIKSFVWLVAHKKVNTNDMLQLRRPYKALSPDICMLCMEQGETVDHLFLHCSMTMGLWHRLFQLTKIDWVPPRSVFDMISINFNGFGSSKRGIVLWQAACFAILWVVWRERNARILRINQGIQRTFGT
;
A
#
# COMPACT_ATOMS: atom_id res chain seq x y z
N MET A 1 10.58 -39.11 14.67
CA MET A 1 11.32 -39.27 13.39
C MET A 1 10.67 -40.39 12.59
N GLN A 2 9.51 -40.15 11.95
CA GLN A 2 8.73 -41.16 11.20
C GLN A 2 8.43 -40.65 9.76
N SER A 3 9.37 -39.94 9.13
CA SER A 3 9.11 -39.26 7.85
C SER A 3 9.60 -40.02 6.62
N LEU A 4 10.30 -41.15 6.79
CA LEU A 4 11.04 -41.80 5.69
C LEU A 4 10.63 -43.27 5.46
N ASP A 5 9.67 -43.81 6.23
CA ASP A 5 9.32 -45.23 6.20
C ASP A 5 8.65 -45.69 4.89
N HIS A 6 8.30 -44.75 4.00
CA HIS A 6 7.69 -45.00 2.69
C HIS A 6 8.60 -44.70 1.49
N LEU A 7 9.87 -44.34 1.70
CA LEU A 7 10.80 -44.02 0.62
C LEU A 7 11.69 -45.22 0.30
N GLN A 8 11.51 -45.82 -0.88
CA GLN A 8 12.44 -46.84 -1.39
C GLN A 8 13.74 -46.18 -1.84
N LEU A 9 14.79 -46.35 -1.05
CA LEU A 9 16.13 -45.87 -1.35
C LEU A 9 16.79 -46.79 -2.39
N SER A 10 17.22 -46.22 -3.51
CA SER A 10 17.95 -46.95 -4.55
C SER A 10 19.44 -46.63 -4.46
N PRO A 11 20.31 -47.61 -4.11
CA PRO A 11 21.74 -47.37 -3.89
C PRO A 11 22.53 -47.07 -5.18
N SER A 12 21.92 -47.23 -6.36
CA SER A 12 22.53 -46.96 -7.67
C SER A 12 22.22 -45.56 -8.21
N VAL A 13 21.38 -44.78 -7.53
CA VAL A 13 20.97 -43.44 -7.97
C VAL A 13 21.63 -42.39 -7.05
N PRO A 14 22.35 -41.40 -7.62
CA PRO A 14 22.93 -40.34 -6.81
C PRO A 14 21.85 -39.44 -6.17
N ASP A 15 22.09 -39.03 -4.93
CA ASP A 15 21.17 -38.17 -4.18
C ASP A 15 20.89 -36.86 -4.92
N LYS A 16 19.61 -36.45 -4.92
CA LYS A 16 19.16 -35.19 -5.51
C LYS A 16 18.37 -34.38 -4.48
N ARG A 17 18.66 -33.08 -4.39
CA ARG A 17 17.83 -32.15 -3.62
C ARG A 17 16.54 -31.88 -4.38
N SER A 18 15.40 -32.12 -3.74
CA SER A 18 14.08 -31.78 -4.26
C SER A 18 13.44 -30.69 -3.41
N TRP A 19 12.70 -29.79 -4.08
CA TRP A 19 11.91 -28.75 -3.44
C TRP A 19 10.43 -29.11 -3.53
N SER A 20 9.88 -29.71 -2.46
CA SER A 20 8.50 -30.22 -2.41
C SER A 20 7.42 -29.13 -2.56
N LEU A 21 7.79 -27.87 -2.41
CA LEU A 21 6.90 -26.70 -2.51
C LEU A 21 6.87 -26.11 -3.93
N SER A 22 7.37 -26.82 -4.94
CA SER A 22 7.20 -26.50 -6.37
C SER A 22 6.89 -27.76 -7.15
N SER A 23 5.96 -27.66 -8.11
CA SER A 23 5.65 -28.73 -9.07
C SER A 23 6.83 -29.11 -9.96
N SER A 24 7.84 -28.25 -10.07
CA SER A 24 9.05 -28.50 -10.85
C SER A 24 10.14 -29.23 -10.07
N GLU A 25 9.93 -29.49 -8.76
CA GLU A 25 10.91 -30.03 -7.80
C GLU A 25 12.22 -29.22 -7.67
N LEU A 26 12.33 -28.10 -8.40
CA LEU A 26 13.47 -27.22 -8.36
C LEU A 26 13.24 -26.10 -7.35
N PHE A 27 14.30 -25.77 -6.61
CA PHE A 27 14.29 -24.62 -5.74
C PHE A 27 14.30 -23.34 -6.58
N THR A 28 13.35 -22.45 -6.31
CA THR A 28 13.40 -21.07 -6.80
C THR A 28 13.15 -20.12 -5.65
N VAL A 29 13.81 -18.96 -5.66
CA VAL A 29 13.56 -17.90 -4.66
C VAL A 29 12.08 -17.52 -4.63
N LYS A 30 11.40 -17.57 -5.78
CA LYS A 30 9.96 -17.31 -5.91
C LYS A 30 9.11 -18.35 -5.16
N SER A 31 9.35 -19.65 -5.37
CA SER A 31 8.58 -20.71 -4.69
C SER A 31 8.82 -20.70 -3.19
N PHE A 32 10.04 -20.41 -2.76
CA PHE A 32 10.38 -20.22 -1.34
C PHE A 32 9.61 -19.06 -0.71
N PHE A 33 9.62 -17.88 -1.34
CA PHE A 33 8.89 -16.72 -0.85
C PHE A 33 7.37 -16.93 -0.80
N LEU A 34 6.80 -17.62 -1.80
CA LEU A 34 5.38 -17.95 -1.80
C LEU A 34 5.02 -18.88 -0.65
N ALA A 35 5.79 -19.94 -0.41
CA ALA A 35 5.58 -20.83 0.71
C ALA A 35 5.71 -20.11 2.06
N LEU A 36 6.74 -19.26 2.21
CA LEU A 36 6.88 -18.41 3.39
C LEU A 36 5.68 -17.49 3.59
N SER A 37 5.16 -16.87 2.52
CA SER A 37 4.01 -15.97 2.61
C SER A 37 2.74 -16.67 3.07
N GLN A 38 2.53 -17.93 2.63
CA GLN A 38 1.39 -18.75 3.02
C GLN A 38 1.48 -19.22 4.48
N ILE A 39 2.67 -19.62 4.94
CA ILE A 39 2.91 -20.07 6.31
C ILE A 39 2.80 -18.90 7.31
N SER A 40 3.25 -17.71 6.92
CA SER A 40 3.34 -16.56 7.82
C SER A 40 2.02 -15.79 7.98
N GLY A 41 0.94 -16.20 7.29
CA GLY A 41 -0.27 -15.38 7.17
C GLY A 41 0.02 -14.00 6.57
N LEU A 42 1.08 -13.90 5.76
CA LEU A 42 1.54 -12.63 5.20
C LEU A 42 0.47 -12.13 4.21
N PRO A 43 0.19 -10.82 4.15
CA PRO A 43 -0.78 -10.29 3.21
C PRO A 43 -0.52 -10.76 1.79
N SER A 44 -1.62 -10.94 1.04
CA SER A 44 -1.70 -11.19 -0.40
C SER A 44 -0.51 -10.58 -1.16
N VAL A 45 0.00 -11.27 -2.19
CA VAL A 45 1.08 -10.74 -3.03
C VAL A 45 0.64 -9.41 -3.66
N PHE A 46 1.28 -8.31 -3.26
CA PHE A 46 0.98 -6.98 -3.80
C PHE A 46 1.09 -6.97 -5.32
N PRO A 47 0.12 -6.41 -6.08
CA PRO A 47 0.19 -6.32 -7.53
C PRO A 47 1.20 -5.24 -7.96
N THR A 48 2.49 -5.51 -7.79
CA THR A 48 3.59 -4.63 -8.16
C THR A 48 3.49 -4.16 -9.61
N LYS A 49 3.09 -5.04 -10.52
CA LYS A 49 2.88 -4.73 -11.94
C LYS A 49 1.87 -3.61 -12.16
N LEU A 50 0.81 -3.53 -11.34
CA LEU A 50 -0.21 -2.48 -11.46
C LEU A 50 0.39 -1.10 -11.22
N VAL A 51 1.19 -0.96 -10.16
CA VAL A 51 1.86 0.31 -9.84
C VAL A 51 2.93 0.63 -10.88
N TRP A 52 3.79 -0.32 -11.22
CA TRP A 52 4.94 -0.04 -12.08
C TRP A 52 4.58 0.12 -13.57
N ASN A 53 3.53 -0.54 -14.06
CA ASN A 53 3.07 -0.43 -15.46
C ASN A 53 2.09 0.73 -15.70
N SER A 54 1.68 1.45 -14.65
CA SER A 54 0.77 2.59 -14.79
C SER A 54 1.37 3.70 -15.66
N GLN A 55 0.53 4.49 -16.34
CA GLN A 55 0.95 5.60 -17.21
C GLN A 55 1.01 6.93 -16.43
N VAL A 56 1.64 6.92 -15.27
CA VAL A 56 1.88 8.12 -14.44
C VAL A 56 3.37 8.37 -14.24
N PRO A 57 3.81 9.59 -13.89
CA PRO A 57 5.21 9.88 -13.59
C PRO A 57 5.80 8.94 -12.52
N PHE A 58 7.08 8.60 -12.66
CA PHE A 58 7.78 7.70 -11.74
C PHE A 58 7.67 8.11 -10.27
N LYS A 59 7.74 9.42 -9.99
CA LYS A 59 7.55 9.98 -8.65
C LYS A 59 6.24 9.55 -7.99
N ILE A 60 5.15 9.49 -8.77
CA ILE A 60 3.84 9.06 -8.28
C ILE A 60 3.82 7.54 -8.07
N LYS A 61 4.44 6.75 -8.97
CA LYS A 61 4.56 5.30 -8.80
C LYS A 61 5.28 4.93 -7.51
N SER A 62 6.45 5.54 -7.27
CA SER A 62 7.23 5.33 -6.05
C SER A 62 6.45 5.73 -4.80
N PHE A 63 5.73 6.85 -4.86
CA PHE A 63 4.88 7.31 -3.77
C PHE A 63 3.73 6.32 -3.46
N VAL A 64 2.97 5.90 -4.47
CA VAL A 64 1.87 4.95 -4.30
C VAL A 64 2.37 3.62 -3.74
N TRP A 65 3.53 3.14 -4.18
CA TRP A 65 4.18 1.96 -3.61
C TRP A 65 4.48 2.13 -2.11
N LEU A 66 5.02 3.28 -1.70
CA LEU A 66 5.25 3.58 -0.29
C LEU A 66 3.94 3.65 0.51
N VAL A 67 2.88 4.24 -0.05
CA VAL A 67 1.56 4.30 0.59
C VAL A 67 0.98 2.91 0.79
N ALA A 68 1.01 2.06 -0.26
CA ALA A 68 0.49 0.70 -0.19
C ALA A 68 1.16 -0.14 0.91
N HIS A 69 2.46 0.08 1.13
CA HIS A 69 3.24 -0.58 2.16
C HIS A 69 3.25 0.17 3.51
N LYS A 70 2.46 1.23 3.68
CA LYS A 70 2.38 2.06 4.89
C LYS A 70 3.75 2.63 5.33
N LYS A 71 4.61 2.97 4.36
CA LYS A 71 5.99 3.45 4.59
C LYS A 71 6.17 4.96 4.42
N VAL A 72 5.10 5.70 4.13
CA VAL A 72 5.11 7.16 4.06
C VAL A 72 5.30 7.78 5.46
N ASN A 73 5.79 9.02 5.51
CA ASN A 73 6.03 9.75 6.77
C ASN A 73 4.74 10.36 7.32
N THR A 74 3.75 9.51 7.62
CA THR A 74 2.60 9.87 8.46
C THR A 74 3.04 10.02 9.92
N ASN A 75 2.23 10.71 10.73
CA ASN A 75 2.59 11.03 12.12
C ASN A 75 2.85 9.77 12.96
N ASP A 76 2.04 8.71 12.81
CA ASP A 76 2.27 7.39 13.40
C ASP A 76 3.68 6.84 13.13
N MET A 77 4.14 6.99 11.88
CA MET A 77 5.43 6.49 11.42
C MET A 77 6.60 7.41 11.81
N LEU A 78 6.34 8.72 11.93
CA LEU A 78 7.29 9.69 12.47
C LEU A 78 7.48 9.49 13.97
N GLN A 79 6.42 9.20 14.73
CA GLN A 79 6.52 8.85 16.14
C GLN A 79 7.35 7.59 16.35
N LEU A 80 7.10 6.53 15.57
CA LEU A 80 7.89 5.29 15.64
C LEU A 80 9.37 5.50 15.32
N ARG A 81 9.69 6.36 14.33
CA ARG A 81 11.08 6.56 13.87
C ARG A 81 11.83 7.65 14.66
N ARG A 82 11.12 8.67 15.14
CA ARG A 82 11.68 9.89 15.77
C ARG A 82 10.71 10.46 16.80
N PRO A 83 10.52 9.79 17.95
CA PRO A 83 9.52 10.17 18.95
C PRO A 83 9.71 11.60 19.47
N TYR A 84 10.95 12.08 19.57
CA TYR A 84 11.30 13.43 20.01
C TYR A 84 11.00 14.55 18.99
N LYS A 85 10.68 14.22 17.73
CA LYS A 85 10.32 15.19 16.67
C LYS A 85 8.83 15.21 16.35
N ALA A 86 8.03 14.38 17.01
CA ALA A 86 6.58 14.40 16.86
C ALA A 86 6.03 15.66 17.53
N LEU A 87 5.87 16.72 16.73
CA LEU A 87 5.06 17.88 17.09
C LEU A 87 3.60 17.37 17.16
N SER A 88 3.09 17.21 18.39
CA SER A 88 1.68 17.12 18.83
C SER A 88 0.54 17.21 17.79
N PRO A 89 -0.64 16.60 18.03
CA PRO A 89 -0.94 15.27 18.57
C PRO A 89 -1.03 14.28 17.40
N ASP A 90 -1.35 13.01 17.66
CA ASP A 90 -1.64 12.00 16.62
C ASP A 90 -2.80 12.36 15.68
N ILE A 91 -3.35 13.56 15.73
CA ILE A 91 -4.55 13.95 14.99
C ILE A 91 -4.23 14.24 13.52
N CYS A 92 -5.09 13.74 12.64
CA CYS A 92 -5.07 14.00 11.21
C CYS A 92 -5.34 15.48 10.92
N MET A 93 -4.37 16.15 10.30
CA MET A 93 -4.43 17.58 9.95
C MET A 93 -5.48 17.93 8.88
N LEU A 94 -6.12 16.91 8.29
CA LEU A 94 -7.19 17.12 7.31
C LEU A 94 -8.56 17.23 7.98
N CYS A 95 -8.93 16.27 8.84
CA CYS A 95 -10.23 16.23 9.50
C CYS A 95 -10.22 16.80 10.92
N MET A 96 -9.07 16.87 11.58
CA MET A 96 -8.90 17.32 12.98
C MET A 96 -9.70 16.49 14.02
N GLU A 97 -10.14 15.28 13.68
CA GLU A 97 -11.04 14.46 14.52
C GLU A 97 -10.41 13.15 15.00
N GLN A 98 -9.58 12.49 14.17
CA GLN A 98 -9.10 11.13 14.38
C GLN A 98 -7.58 11.03 14.23
N GLY A 99 -7.02 9.91 14.70
CA GLY A 99 -5.60 9.59 14.55
C GLY A 99 -5.13 9.53 13.09
N GLU A 100 -3.98 10.12 12.76
CA GLU A 100 -3.36 10.09 11.44
C GLU A 100 -2.62 8.77 11.24
N THR A 101 -3.30 7.83 10.58
CA THR A 101 -2.69 6.65 9.99
C THR A 101 -2.75 6.74 8.47
N VAL A 102 -1.97 5.92 7.76
CA VAL A 102 -2.01 5.86 6.30
C VAL A 102 -3.42 5.56 5.78
N ASP A 103 -4.09 4.54 6.35
CA ASP A 103 -5.43 4.16 5.91
C ASP A 103 -6.46 5.25 6.26
N HIS A 104 -6.35 5.89 7.43
CA HIS A 104 -7.19 7.03 7.74
C HIS A 104 -6.97 8.18 6.77
N LEU A 105 -5.73 8.63 6.58
CA LEU A 105 -5.40 9.77 5.73
C LEU A 105 -5.92 9.60 4.30
N PHE A 106 -5.75 8.41 3.71
CA PHE A 106 -6.04 8.17 2.29
C PHE A 106 -7.42 7.56 2.02
N LEU A 107 -8.12 7.01 3.01
CA LEU A 107 -9.45 6.38 2.81
C LEU A 107 -10.50 6.90 3.78
N HIS A 108 -10.23 6.83 5.08
CA HIS A 108 -11.27 6.99 6.12
C HIS A 108 -11.43 8.41 6.66
N CYS A 109 -10.52 9.31 6.30
CA CYS A 109 -10.61 10.74 6.63
C CYS A 109 -11.82 11.34 5.92
N SER A 110 -12.69 12.05 6.64
CA SER A 110 -13.93 12.65 6.11
C SER A 110 -13.69 13.49 4.85
N MET A 111 -12.61 14.27 4.83
CA MET A 111 -12.20 15.07 3.67
C MET A 111 -11.81 14.20 2.47
N THR A 112 -11.01 13.15 2.71
CA THR A 112 -10.55 12.24 1.65
C THR A 112 -11.68 11.35 1.14
N MET A 113 -12.53 10.86 2.04
CA MET A 113 -13.72 10.09 1.72
C MET A 113 -14.66 10.90 0.81
N GLY A 114 -14.82 12.20 1.07
CA GLY A 114 -15.55 13.11 0.19
C GLY A 114 -14.97 13.21 -1.23
N LEU A 115 -13.64 13.19 -1.38
CA LEU A 115 -12.99 13.17 -2.71
C LEU A 115 -13.26 11.87 -3.45
N TRP A 116 -13.17 10.73 -2.76
CA TRP A 116 -13.48 9.44 -3.35
C TRP A 116 -14.94 9.35 -3.77
N HIS A 117 -15.88 9.73 -2.92
CA HIS A 117 -17.30 9.76 -3.27
C HIS A 117 -17.57 10.60 -4.52
N ARG A 118 -16.94 11.78 -4.64
CA ARG A 118 -17.05 12.59 -5.86
C ARG A 118 -16.53 11.86 -7.10
N LEU A 119 -15.38 11.18 -7.02
CA LEU A 119 -14.85 10.41 -8.14
C LEU A 119 -15.79 9.25 -8.53
N PHE A 120 -16.29 8.50 -7.55
CA PHE A 120 -17.16 7.35 -7.80
C PHE A 120 -18.57 7.73 -8.24
N GLN A 121 -19.06 8.90 -7.84
CA GLN A 121 -20.30 9.49 -8.38
C GLN A 121 -20.18 9.78 -9.88
N LEU A 122 -19.01 10.22 -10.37
CA LEU A 122 -18.78 10.41 -11.82
C LEU A 122 -18.91 9.10 -12.60
N THR A 123 -18.65 7.96 -11.95
CA THR A 123 -18.79 6.64 -12.56
C THR A 123 -20.09 5.93 -12.21
N LYS A 124 -21.00 6.59 -11.47
CA LYS A 124 -22.27 6.01 -10.99
C LYS A 124 -22.09 4.70 -10.22
N ILE A 125 -21.03 4.60 -9.44
CA ILE A 125 -20.71 3.42 -8.62
C ILE A 125 -20.83 3.83 -7.16
N ASP A 126 -21.59 3.09 -6.37
CA ASP A 126 -21.59 3.24 -4.92
C ASP A 126 -20.32 2.61 -4.36
N TRP A 127 -19.46 3.47 -3.80
CA TRP A 127 -18.17 3.04 -3.27
C TRP A 127 -18.19 2.99 -1.75
N VAL A 128 -17.71 1.87 -1.24
CA VAL A 128 -17.42 1.66 0.18
C VAL A 128 -15.90 1.55 0.33
N PRO A 129 -15.27 2.37 1.19
CA PRO A 129 -13.83 2.34 1.37
C PRO A 129 -13.39 0.97 1.90
N PRO A 130 -12.39 0.33 1.27
CA PRO A 130 -11.80 -0.90 1.81
C PRO A 130 -11.04 -0.61 3.09
N ARG A 131 -10.67 -1.67 3.82
CA ARG A 131 -9.97 -1.53 5.10
C ARG A 131 -8.62 -0.84 4.98
N SER A 132 -7.87 -1.13 3.92
CA SER A 132 -6.54 -0.58 3.70
C SER A 132 -6.30 -0.06 2.28
N VAL A 133 -5.33 0.85 2.13
CA VAL A 133 -4.92 1.34 0.79
C VAL A 133 -4.33 0.21 -0.05
N PHE A 134 -3.68 -0.76 0.60
CA PHE A 134 -3.21 -1.98 -0.02
C PHE A 134 -4.35 -2.72 -0.71
N ASP A 135 -5.46 -2.93 0.00
CA ASP A 135 -6.65 -3.60 -0.53
C ASP A 135 -7.27 -2.77 -1.66
N MET A 136 -7.36 -1.44 -1.49
CA MET A 136 -7.86 -0.54 -2.54
C MET A 136 -7.11 -0.69 -3.86
N ILE A 137 -5.77 -0.73 -3.81
CA ILE A 137 -4.93 -0.88 -5.01
C ILE A 137 -5.01 -2.32 -5.55
N SER A 138 -5.23 -3.29 -4.67
CA SER A 138 -5.34 -4.70 -5.05
C SER A 138 -6.66 -5.04 -5.73
N ILE A 139 -7.73 -4.31 -5.40
CA ILE A 139 -9.02 -4.45 -6.07
C ILE A 139 -8.95 -3.80 -7.46
N ASN A 140 -9.15 -4.61 -8.49
CA ASN A 140 -9.15 -4.16 -9.88
C ASN A 140 -10.47 -3.48 -10.26
N PHE A 141 -10.77 -2.34 -9.64
CA PHE A 141 -11.92 -1.51 -10.03
C PHE A 141 -11.67 -0.88 -11.39
N ASN A 142 -12.68 -0.93 -12.27
CA ASN A 142 -12.65 -0.35 -13.60
C ASN A 142 -13.78 0.68 -13.75
N GLY A 143 -13.69 1.80 -13.03
CA GLY A 143 -14.76 2.81 -12.99
C GLY A 143 -15.10 3.42 -14.34
N PHE A 144 -14.11 3.55 -15.24
CA PHE A 144 -14.31 4.02 -16.63
C PHE A 144 -14.40 2.88 -17.66
N GLY A 145 -14.80 1.68 -17.22
CA GLY A 145 -14.94 0.50 -18.06
C GLY A 145 -13.64 -0.27 -18.29
N SER A 146 -13.75 -1.41 -18.98
CA SER A 146 -12.66 -2.38 -19.21
C SER A 146 -11.73 -2.04 -20.39
N SER A 147 -11.95 -0.91 -21.06
CA SER A 147 -11.08 -0.47 -22.14
C SER A 147 -9.68 -0.12 -21.61
N LYS A 148 -8.63 -0.33 -22.40
CA LYS A 148 -7.25 0.05 -22.01
C LYS A 148 -7.17 1.52 -21.56
N ARG A 149 -7.87 2.41 -22.28
CA ARG A 149 -7.95 3.84 -21.95
C ARG A 149 -8.68 4.09 -20.64
N GLY A 150 -9.81 3.42 -20.41
CA GLY A 150 -10.60 3.51 -19.18
C GLY A 150 -9.79 3.07 -17.96
N ILE A 151 -9.09 1.94 -18.05
CA ILE A 151 -8.20 1.43 -16.99
C ILE A 151 -7.11 2.45 -16.65
N VAL A 152 -6.43 3.00 -17.67
CA VAL A 152 -5.36 3.98 -17.47
C VAL A 152 -5.88 5.27 -16.83
N LEU A 153 -7.00 5.80 -17.32
CA LEU A 153 -7.61 7.02 -16.77
C LEU A 153 -8.08 6.81 -15.32
N TRP A 154 -8.66 5.64 -15.03
CA TRP A 154 -9.13 5.30 -13.69
C TRP A 154 -7.96 5.20 -12.71
N GLN A 155 -6.90 4.47 -13.08
CA GLN A 155 -5.68 4.38 -12.27
C GLN A 155 -5.05 5.76 -12.04
N ALA A 156 -4.98 6.60 -13.08
CA ALA A 156 -4.44 7.95 -12.97
C ALA A 156 -5.28 8.81 -12.01
N ALA A 157 -6.61 8.72 -12.07
CA ALA A 157 -7.51 9.42 -11.16
C ALA A 157 -7.31 8.98 -9.70
N CYS A 158 -7.27 7.67 -9.44
CA CYS A 158 -7.01 7.13 -8.11
C CYS A 158 -5.66 7.60 -7.55
N PHE A 159 -4.59 7.51 -8.35
CA PHE A 159 -3.26 7.93 -7.93
C PHE A 159 -3.15 9.45 -7.77
N ALA A 160 -3.89 10.23 -8.57
CA ALA A 160 -3.97 11.67 -8.41
C ALA A 160 -4.62 12.06 -7.08
N ILE A 161 -5.70 11.38 -6.65
CA ILE A 161 -6.31 11.63 -5.33
C ILE A 161 -5.30 11.37 -4.22
N LEU A 162 -4.64 10.20 -4.21
CA LEU A 162 -3.61 9.87 -3.22
C LEU A 162 -2.51 10.96 -3.18
N TRP A 163 -2.04 11.40 -4.35
CA TRP A 163 -1.00 12.41 -4.45
C TRP A 163 -1.45 13.78 -3.94
N VAL A 164 -2.65 14.24 -4.33
CA VAL A 164 -3.20 15.54 -3.94
C VAL A 164 -3.44 15.61 -2.44
N VAL A 165 -4.04 14.57 -1.86
CA VAL A 165 -4.26 14.45 -0.40
C VAL A 165 -2.94 14.58 0.35
N TRP A 166 -1.91 13.85 -0.11
CA TRP A 166 -0.57 13.92 0.49
C TRP A 166 0.05 15.31 0.40
N ARG A 167 -0.05 15.97 -0.75
CA ARG A 167 0.48 17.33 -0.92
C ARG A 167 -0.24 18.33 -0.01
N GLU A 168 -1.56 18.27 0.07
CA GLU A 168 -2.34 19.20 0.87
C GLU A 168 -2.04 19.04 2.37
N ARG A 169 -1.99 17.79 2.86
CA ARG A 169 -1.57 17.49 4.23
C ARG A 169 -0.20 18.08 4.55
N ASN A 170 0.79 17.86 3.68
CA ASN A 170 2.14 18.40 3.88
C ASN A 170 2.17 19.93 3.81
N ALA A 171 1.38 20.55 2.93
CA ALA A 171 1.27 22.00 2.86
C ALA A 171 0.72 22.61 4.16
N ARG A 172 -0.29 21.99 4.78
CA ARG A 172 -0.83 22.42 6.08
C ARG A 172 0.21 22.35 7.19
N ILE A 173 0.96 21.25 7.27
CA ILE A 173 2.02 21.09 8.28
C ILE A 173 3.13 22.13 8.10
N LEU A 174 3.54 22.39 6.86
CA LEU A 174 4.55 23.42 6.59
C LEU A 174 4.07 24.81 7.01
N ARG A 175 2.81 25.16 6.76
CA ARG A 175 2.22 26.44 7.19
C ARG A 175 2.19 26.56 8.72
N ILE A 176 1.83 25.49 9.43
CA ILE A 176 1.82 25.45 10.90
C ILE A 176 3.24 25.67 11.45
N ASN A 177 4.23 24.95 10.92
CA ASN A 177 5.61 25.07 11.37
C ASN A 177 6.17 26.48 11.14
N GLN A 178 5.85 27.12 10.01
CA GLN A 178 6.20 28.52 9.76
C GLN A 178 5.50 29.48 10.71
N GLY A 179 4.24 29.21 11.07
CA GLY A 179 3.49 29.98 12.06
C GLY A 179 4.16 29.93 13.44
N ILE A 180 4.48 28.73 13.92
CA ILE A 180 5.15 28.51 15.22
C ILE A 180 6.52 29.22 15.26
N GLN A 181 7.31 29.14 14.19
CA GLN A 181 8.60 29.84 14.13
C GLN A 181 8.44 31.37 14.19
N ARG A 182 7.33 31.92 13.70
CA ARG A 182 7.05 33.36 13.78
C ARG A 182 6.53 33.80 15.15
N THR A 183 5.72 32.98 15.82
CA THR A 183 5.17 33.32 17.16
C THR A 183 6.16 33.07 18.30
N PHE A 184 7.07 32.11 18.16
CA PHE A 184 8.05 31.74 19.20
C PHE A 184 9.50 32.01 18.78
N GLY A 185 9.73 32.90 17.82
CA GLY A 185 11.04 33.20 17.29
C GLY A 185 12.04 33.60 18.38
N THR A 186 13.05 32.74 18.57
CA THR A 186 14.45 33.13 18.76
C THR A 186 14.98 33.84 17.51
#